data_AF-A0A349FFM2-F1
#
_entry.id   AF-A0A349FFM2-F1
#
_cell.length_a   1.000
_cell.length_b   1.000
_cell.length_c   1.000
_cell.angle_alpha   90.00
_cell.angle_beta   90.00
_cell.angle_gamma   90.00
#
_symmetry.space_group_name_H-M   'P 1'
#
loop_
_entity.id
_entity.type
_entity.pdbx_description
1 polymer ?
#
loop_
_entity_poly.entity_id
_entity_poly.type
_entity_poly.pdbx_seq_one_letter_code
_entity_poly.pdbx_strand_id
1 'polypeptide(L)'
;MALSAQRLPDDLQQAVNQARQKAGEFYQFTEDETPLLIQSQDGTASGKTFSVFYQYLRAVNPAVLPGQGHRNLVFITPLKSQIDLPAEIIELAERKQVKVLPFLSIGDLADLAFIPWGQEQQGEEATNKNRYQRWIKQAAGLLKRSLNDGPNAALVAFNRLEEELFTHARLERRLSEEADAGFVDEQQLLQDQLDKSNFNLVRRLQEACVELLNGLNTDIEGLITAAEHGHQGKAQLAVSMLQHLFPFQAALYQRCILLATTKKFDGSVTLLRQSKDGHFVHYTRPLDHLLGQKKVLPDNPLGELAQLPESERIDALKTQYFV
;
A
#
# COMPACT_ATOMS: atom_id res chain seq x y z
N MET A 1 1.51 24.18 28.09
CA MET A 1 1.12 23.06 28.98
C MET A 1 0.57 21.95 28.11
N ALA A 2 1.28 20.84 27.99
CA ALA A 2 0.78 19.67 27.26
C ALA A 2 -0.29 18.99 28.13
N LEU A 3 -1.53 18.92 27.64
CA LEU A 3 -2.57 18.08 28.23
C LEU A 3 -2.10 16.63 28.07
N SER A 4 -1.62 16.02 29.15
CA SER A 4 -1.41 14.57 29.18
C SER A 4 -2.75 13.90 28.89
N ALA A 5 -2.84 13.12 27.82
CA ALA A 5 -4.02 12.31 27.54
C ALA A 5 -4.26 11.42 28.75
N GLN A 6 -5.29 11.75 29.56
CA GLN A 6 -5.66 10.93 30.70
C GLN A 6 -6.14 9.60 30.17
N ARG A 7 -5.44 8.53 30.56
CA ARG A 7 -5.87 7.17 30.26
C ARG A 7 -7.23 6.95 30.92
N LEU A 8 -8.22 6.56 30.11
CA LEU A 8 -9.53 6.17 30.61
C LEU A 8 -9.38 5.01 31.60
N PRO A 9 -10.11 5.00 32.72
CA PRO A 9 -10.23 3.82 33.57
C PRO A 9 -10.64 2.59 32.75
N ASP A 10 -10.05 1.43 33.03
CA ASP A 10 -10.18 0.24 32.17
C ASP A 10 -11.65 -0.24 32.06
N ASP A 11 -12.45 -0.05 33.11
CA ASP A 11 -13.89 -0.35 33.16
C ASP A 11 -14.72 0.55 32.23
N LEU A 12 -14.42 1.85 32.23
CA LEU A 12 -15.02 2.82 31.32
C LEU A 12 -14.59 2.56 29.87
N GLN A 13 -13.32 2.23 29.64
CA GLN A 13 -12.82 1.86 28.32
C GLN A 13 -13.53 0.61 27.80
N GLN A 14 -13.76 -0.39 28.66
CA GLN A 14 -14.49 -1.60 28.30
C GLN A 14 -15.97 -1.32 27.96
N ALA A 15 -16.66 -0.49 28.75
CA ALA A 15 -18.04 -0.08 28.48
C ALA A 15 -18.17 0.68 27.16
N VAL A 16 -17.23 1.60 26.89
CA VAL A 16 -17.15 2.33 25.61
C VAL A 16 -16.92 1.36 24.46
N ASN A 17 -16.02 0.39 24.62
CA ASN A 17 -15.76 -0.61 23.57
C ASN A 17 -16.96 -1.52 23.32
N GLN A 18 -17.72 -1.92 24.35
CA GLN A 18 -18.97 -2.66 24.19
C GLN A 18 -20.05 -1.85 23.44
N ALA A 19 -20.20 -0.56 23.79
CA ALA A 19 -21.10 0.34 23.07
C ALA A 19 -20.68 0.52 21.60
N ARG A 20 -19.38 0.69 21.32
CA ARG A 20 -18.83 0.74 19.96
C ARG A 20 -19.07 -0.56 19.20
N GLN A 21 -18.92 -1.70 19.85
CA GLN A 21 -19.18 -3.01 19.23
C GLN A 21 -20.64 -3.15 18.80
N LYS A 22 -21.59 -2.74 19.65
CA LYS A 22 -23.03 -2.70 19.32
C LYS A 22 -23.34 -1.71 18.20
N ALA A 23 -22.83 -0.48 18.29
CA ALA A 23 -22.96 0.50 17.21
C ALA A 23 -22.32 0.01 15.91
N GLY A 24 -21.29 -0.83 16.00
CA GLY A 24 -20.65 -1.43 14.85
C GLY A 24 -21.58 -2.35 14.04
N GLU A 25 -22.67 -2.86 14.59
CA GLU A 25 -23.62 -3.69 13.82
C GLU A 25 -24.19 -2.95 12.60
N PHE A 26 -24.21 -1.61 12.59
CA PHE A 26 -24.54 -0.82 11.40
C PHE A 26 -23.58 -1.02 10.23
N TYR A 27 -22.33 -1.37 10.52
CA TYR A 27 -21.29 -1.66 9.52
C TYR A 27 -21.09 -3.17 9.34
N GLN A 28 -22.08 -3.99 9.72
CA GLN A 28 -21.99 -5.42 9.57
C GLN A 28 -21.72 -5.77 8.11
N PHE A 29 -20.63 -6.50 7.91
CA PHE A 29 -20.18 -6.99 6.64
C PHE A 29 -20.28 -8.51 6.64
N THR A 30 -20.61 -9.08 5.48
CA THR A 30 -20.61 -10.52 5.22
C THR A 30 -19.75 -10.77 4.00
N GLU A 31 -19.06 -11.92 3.94
CA GLU A 31 -18.29 -12.32 2.75
C GLU A 31 -19.18 -12.67 1.52
N ASP A 32 -20.50 -12.47 1.62
CA ASP A 32 -21.47 -12.67 0.53
C ASP A 32 -21.11 -11.86 -0.74
N GLU A 33 -21.45 -12.41 -1.92
CA GLU A 33 -21.29 -11.80 -3.24
C GLU A 33 -22.18 -10.57 -3.49
N THR A 34 -23.12 -10.28 -2.61
CA THR A 34 -23.99 -9.10 -2.74
C THR A 34 -23.22 -7.80 -2.45
N PRO A 35 -23.15 -6.83 -3.39
CA PRO A 35 -22.57 -5.52 -3.10
C PRO A 35 -23.41 -4.79 -2.04
N LEU A 36 -22.76 -4.33 -0.98
CA LEU A 36 -23.38 -3.60 0.11
C LEU A 36 -22.93 -2.14 0.10
N LEU A 37 -23.87 -1.22 -0.04
CA LEU A 37 -23.64 0.21 0.19
C LEU A 37 -24.17 0.56 1.58
N ILE A 38 -23.26 0.88 2.50
CA ILE A 38 -23.61 1.32 3.85
C ILE A 38 -23.34 2.81 3.94
N GLN A 39 -24.42 3.60 4.10
CA GLN A 39 -24.33 5.03 4.35
C GLN A 39 -24.66 5.30 5.82
N SER A 40 -23.72 5.86 6.56
CA SER A 40 -23.91 6.29 7.96
C SER A 40 -23.68 7.80 8.07
N GLN A 41 -24.59 8.47 8.76
CA GLN A 41 -24.51 9.88 9.13
C GLN A 41 -24.41 10.03 10.65
N ASP A 42 -23.47 9.32 11.27
CA ASP A 42 -23.25 9.47 12.72
C ASP A 42 -22.40 10.70 13.04
N GLY A 43 -22.54 11.21 14.26
CA GLY A 43 -21.71 12.28 14.81
C GLY A 43 -20.21 11.96 14.78
N THR A 44 -19.36 13.00 14.84
CA THR A 44 -17.92 12.83 15.02
C THR A 44 -17.62 12.19 16.39
N ALA A 45 -16.46 11.54 16.52
CA ALA A 45 -16.02 10.86 17.77
C ALA A 45 -16.85 9.65 18.25
N SER A 46 -17.81 9.13 17.47
CA SER A 46 -18.57 7.91 17.82
C SER A 46 -17.79 6.59 17.66
N GLY A 47 -16.55 6.63 17.14
CA GLY A 47 -15.75 5.42 16.91
C GLY A 47 -16.05 4.69 15.60
N LYS A 48 -16.56 5.41 14.58
CA LYS A 48 -16.89 4.86 13.24
C LYS A 48 -15.73 4.07 12.62
N THR A 49 -14.55 4.69 12.53
CA THR A 49 -13.36 4.10 11.92
C THR A 49 -13.04 2.74 12.53
N PHE A 50 -12.96 2.68 13.86
CA PHE A 50 -12.75 1.43 14.60
C PHE A 50 -13.83 0.39 14.26
N SER A 51 -15.10 0.81 14.25
CA SER A 51 -16.24 -0.08 14.02
C SER A 51 -16.22 -0.69 12.62
N VAL A 52 -15.90 0.10 11.59
CA VAL A 52 -15.77 -0.37 10.20
C VAL A 52 -14.68 -1.44 10.09
N PHE A 53 -13.47 -1.17 10.62
CA PHE A 53 -12.38 -2.13 10.58
C PHE A 53 -12.69 -3.40 11.39
N TYR A 54 -13.22 -3.24 12.60
CA TYR A 54 -13.53 -4.36 13.47
C TYR A 54 -14.58 -5.29 12.85
N GLN A 55 -15.64 -4.75 12.26
CA GLN A 55 -16.71 -5.56 11.66
C GLN A 55 -16.26 -6.28 10.40
N TYR A 56 -15.49 -5.59 9.55
CA TYR A 56 -14.83 -6.24 8.42
C TYR A 56 -13.95 -7.41 8.88
N LEU A 57 -13.01 -7.17 9.80
CA LEU A 57 -12.10 -8.20 10.29
C LEU A 57 -12.80 -9.35 11.02
N ARG A 58 -13.88 -9.06 11.75
CA ARG A 58 -14.68 -10.08 12.45
C ARG A 58 -15.30 -11.06 11.47
N ALA A 59 -15.83 -10.56 10.36
CA ALA A 59 -16.48 -11.35 9.33
C ALA A 59 -15.50 -12.19 8.49
N VAL A 60 -14.23 -11.76 8.37
CA VAL A 60 -13.21 -12.51 7.62
C VAL A 60 -13.01 -13.90 8.22
N ASN A 61 -13.10 -14.92 7.35
CA ASN A 61 -12.73 -16.29 7.69
C ASN A 61 -11.29 -16.61 7.23
N PRO A 62 -10.31 -16.74 8.15
CA PRO A 62 -8.92 -16.99 7.77
C PRO A 62 -8.69 -18.39 7.16
N ALA A 63 -9.63 -19.33 7.31
CA ALA A 63 -9.53 -20.66 6.72
C ALA A 63 -9.80 -20.68 5.21
N VAL A 64 -10.43 -19.63 4.67
CA VAL A 64 -10.75 -19.50 3.25
C VAL A 64 -9.55 -18.90 2.54
N LEU A 65 -9.08 -19.51 1.45
CA LEU A 65 -7.89 -19.02 0.73
C LEU A 65 -8.14 -17.64 0.10
N PRO A 66 -7.13 -16.74 0.08
CA PRO A 66 -7.19 -15.53 -0.74
C PRO A 66 -7.44 -15.93 -2.21
N GLY A 67 -8.58 -15.55 -2.79
CA GLY A 67 -8.98 -15.98 -4.14
C GLY A 67 -10.31 -16.74 -4.22
N GLN A 68 -10.88 -17.18 -3.10
CA GLN A 68 -12.20 -17.82 -3.05
C GLN A 68 -13.11 -17.04 -2.08
N GLY A 69 -13.93 -16.08 -2.49
CA GLY A 69 -14.82 -15.38 -1.53
C GLY A 69 -14.34 -14.00 -1.06
N HIS A 70 -13.18 -13.51 -1.54
CA HIS A 70 -12.47 -12.45 -0.84
C HIS A 70 -12.90 -11.04 -1.28
N ARG A 71 -13.19 -10.18 -0.32
CA ARG A 71 -13.38 -8.73 -0.53
C ARG A 71 -12.32 -7.96 0.21
N ASN A 72 -11.59 -7.11 -0.52
CA ASN A 72 -10.68 -6.15 0.09
C ASN A 72 -11.45 -4.94 0.61
N LEU A 73 -10.99 -4.34 1.72
CA LEU A 73 -11.52 -3.09 2.23
C LEU A 73 -10.65 -1.93 1.74
N VAL A 74 -11.24 -0.96 1.04
CA VAL A 74 -10.56 0.31 0.71
C VAL A 74 -11.10 1.39 1.63
N PHE A 75 -10.25 1.92 2.49
CA PHE A 75 -10.59 2.97 3.44
C PHE A 75 -9.92 4.29 3.03
N ILE A 76 -10.73 5.28 2.69
CA ILE A 76 -10.27 6.59 2.21
C ILE A 76 -10.75 7.66 3.18
N THR A 77 -9.83 8.51 3.67
CA THR A 77 -10.15 9.56 4.65
C THR A 77 -9.46 10.89 4.32
N PRO A 78 -10.00 12.07 4.68
CA PRO A 78 -9.37 13.33 4.30
C PRO A 78 -8.06 13.67 5.01
N LEU A 79 -7.84 13.15 6.23
CA LEU A 79 -6.65 13.48 7.04
C LEU A 79 -5.89 12.23 7.47
N LYS A 80 -4.55 12.29 7.42
CA LYS A 80 -3.67 11.21 7.87
C LYS A 80 -3.91 10.82 9.33
N SER A 81 -4.20 11.78 10.20
CA SER A 81 -4.48 11.56 11.63
C SER A 81 -5.75 10.74 11.91
N GLN A 82 -6.59 10.51 10.89
CA GLN A 82 -7.76 9.64 10.99
C GLN A 82 -7.43 8.17 10.67
N ILE A 83 -6.21 7.92 10.16
CA ILE A 83 -5.63 6.59 9.90
C ILE A 83 -4.65 6.26 11.04
N ASP A 84 -5.16 6.34 12.27
CA ASP A 84 -4.44 5.83 13.45
C ASP A 84 -5.17 4.57 13.92
N LEU A 85 -4.66 3.42 13.47
CA LEU A 85 -5.26 2.13 13.78
C LEU A 85 -4.75 1.66 15.15
N PRO A 86 -5.65 1.39 16.12
CA PRO A 86 -5.24 0.82 17.40
C PRO A 86 -4.50 -0.51 17.20
N ALA A 87 -3.52 -0.80 18.05
CA ALA A 87 -2.75 -2.05 18.01
C ALA A 87 -3.65 -3.28 17.98
N GLU A 88 -4.76 -3.26 18.72
CA GLU A 88 -5.77 -4.34 18.74
C GLU A 88 -6.36 -4.65 17.35
N ILE A 89 -6.54 -3.64 16.49
CA ILE A 89 -7.03 -3.81 15.12
C ILE A 89 -5.94 -4.40 14.22
N ILE A 90 -4.68 -3.96 14.40
CA ILE A 90 -3.54 -4.50 13.66
C ILE A 90 -3.33 -5.98 14.01
N GLU A 91 -3.31 -6.31 15.30
CA GLU A 91 -3.20 -7.69 15.80
C GLU A 91 -4.39 -8.56 15.36
N LEU A 92 -5.61 -8.00 15.31
CA LEU A 92 -6.76 -8.72 14.77
C LEU A 92 -6.60 -8.97 13.27
N ALA A 93 -6.12 -8.00 12.50
CA ALA A 93 -5.86 -8.16 11.07
C ALA A 93 -4.82 -9.24 10.82
N GLU A 94 -3.71 -9.25 11.55
CA GLU A 94 -2.68 -10.27 11.48
C GLU A 94 -3.23 -11.67 11.77
N ARG A 95 -3.99 -11.84 12.87
CA ARG A 95 -4.64 -13.12 13.22
C ARG A 95 -5.63 -13.58 12.15
N LYS A 96 -6.27 -12.64 11.46
CA LYS A 96 -7.22 -12.90 10.37
C LYS A 96 -6.53 -13.04 9.00
N GLN A 97 -5.19 -13.01 8.95
CA GLN A 97 -4.39 -13.07 7.73
C GLN A 97 -4.76 -11.95 6.73
N VAL A 98 -5.06 -10.76 7.25
CA VAL A 98 -5.38 -9.56 6.48
C VAL A 98 -4.19 -8.60 6.55
N LYS A 99 -3.66 -8.19 5.40
CA LYS A 99 -2.61 -7.18 5.30
C LYS A 99 -3.20 -5.79 5.39
N VAL A 100 -2.63 -4.94 6.23
CA VAL A 100 -2.96 -3.51 6.25
C VAL A 100 -1.93 -2.80 5.39
N LEU A 101 -2.34 -2.33 4.22
CA LEU A 101 -1.43 -1.75 3.23
C LEU A 101 -1.76 -0.27 2.99
N PRO A 102 -0.76 0.61 2.98
CA PRO A 102 -0.97 1.99 2.60
C PRO A 102 -1.09 2.09 1.07
N PHE A 103 -2.06 2.86 0.61
CA PHE A 103 -2.17 3.30 -0.77
C PHE A 103 -1.76 4.78 -0.84
N LEU A 104 -0.49 4.98 -1.18
CA LEU A 104 0.21 6.25 -1.10
C LEU A 104 0.23 6.97 -2.44
N SER A 105 0.26 8.29 -2.37
CA SER A 105 0.53 9.13 -3.52
C SER A 105 2.01 9.23 -3.83
N ILE A 106 2.35 9.80 -4.98
CA ILE A 106 3.74 10.10 -5.35
C ILE A 106 4.39 10.97 -4.27
N GLY A 107 3.68 11.99 -3.80
CA GLY A 107 4.18 12.87 -2.74
C GLY A 107 4.43 12.13 -1.41
N ASP A 108 3.58 11.16 -1.05
CA ASP A 108 3.77 10.36 0.18
C ASP A 108 4.82 9.26 0.03
N LEU A 109 5.05 8.75 -1.18
CA LEU A 109 6.14 7.82 -1.47
C LEU A 109 7.50 8.53 -1.50
N ALA A 110 7.54 9.77 -1.95
CA ALA A 110 8.76 10.57 -2.03
C ALA A 110 9.15 11.21 -0.70
N ASP A 111 8.19 11.59 0.15
CA ASP A 111 8.43 12.12 1.50
C ASP A 111 9.24 11.13 2.34
N LEU A 112 10.52 11.42 2.54
CA LEU A 112 11.46 10.52 3.20
C LEU A 112 11.20 10.40 4.71
N ALA A 113 10.55 11.39 5.31
CA ALA A 113 10.17 11.39 6.72
C ALA A 113 8.82 10.70 6.96
N PHE A 114 8.06 10.40 5.91
CA PHE A 114 6.77 9.75 6.04
C PHE A 114 6.89 8.33 6.63
N ILE A 115 6.02 8.01 7.59
CA ILE A 115 5.87 6.69 8.20
C ILE A 115 4.61 6.04 7.61
N PRO A 116 4.74 4.97 6.81
CA PRO A 116 3.59 4.32 6.18
C PRO A 116 2.66 3.65 7.20
N TRP A 117 1.36 3.70 6.96
CA TRP A 117 0.35 3.11 7.84
C TRP A 117 0.39 1.58 7.82
N GLY A 118 0.24 0.96 9.00
CA GLY A 118 -0.09 -0.47 9.12
C GLY A 118 1.01 -1.48 8.84
N GLN A 119 2.26 -1.05 8.56
CA GLN A 119 3.33 -1.97 8.17
C GLN A 119 4.46 -2.17 9.19
N GLU A 120 4.70 -1.22 10.10
CA GLU A 120 5.80 -1.31 11.10
C GLU A 120 5.35 -0.70 12.44
N GLN A 121 5.98 -1.11 13.55
CA GLN A 121 5.81 -0.41 14.83
C GLN A 121 6.25 1.04 14.64
N GLN A 122 5.38 1.99 14.96
CA GLN A 122 5.64 3.40 14.68
C GLN A 122 6.89 3.88 15.45
N GLY A 123 7.83 4.48 14.73
CA GLY A 123 9.10 4.98 15.24
C GLY A 123 9.99 5.52 14.10
N GLU A 124 11.14 6.13 14.44
CA GLU A 124 12.06 6.70 13.44
C GLU A 124 12.56 5.66 12.42
N GLU A 125 12.68 4.39 12.83
CA GLU A 125 13.08 3.28 11.95
C GLU A 125 12.06 2.95 10.85
N ALA A 126 10.80 3.39 10.99
CA ALA A 126 9.70 3.07 10.08
C ALA A 126 9.52 4.07 8.92
N THR A 127 10.38 5.10 8.85
CA THR A 127 10.33 6.11 7.79
C THR A 127 10.63 5.54 6.40
N ASN A 128 10.11 6.17 5.35
CA ASN A 128 10.42 5.85 3.96
C ASN A 128 11.93 5.85 3.69
N LYS A 129 12.67 6.82 4.24
CA LYS A 129 14.15 6.86 4.17
C LYS A 129 14.78 5.54 4.60
N ASN A 130 14.46 5.11 5.81
CA ASN A 130 15.03 3.91 6.40
C ASN A 130 14.57 2.65 5.67
N ARG A 131 13.31 2.60 5.23
CA ARG A 131 12.75 1.53 4.38
C ARG A 131 13.54 1.38 3.08
N TYR A 132 13.73 2.46 2.34
CA TYR A 132 14.40 2.44 1.04
C TYR A 132 15.88 2.09 1.18
N GLN A 133 16.56 2.64 2.19
CA GLN A 133 17.95 2.26 2.50
C GLN A 133 18.09 0.79 2.87
N ARG A 134 17.14 0.23 3.64
CA ARG A 134 17.09 -1.18 4.01
C ARG A 134 16.94 -2.06 2.76
N TRP A 135 16.02 -1.71 1.85
CA TRP A 135 15.83 -2.42 0.58
C TRP A 135 17.09 -2.39 -0.28
N ILE A 136 17.71 -1.23 -0.47
CA ILE A 136 18.96 -1.08 -1.24
C ILE A 136 20.07 -1.97 -0.63
N LYS A 137 20.26 -1.92 0.69
CA LYS A 137 21.27 -2.73 1.38
C LYS A 137 21.00 -4.23 1.25
N GLN A 138 19.75 -4.65 1.40
CA GLN A 138 19.34 -6.04 1.22
C GLN A 138 19.58 -6.50 -0.22
N ALA A 139 19.19 -5.70 -1.22
CA ALA A 139 19.41 -5.97 -2.63
C ALA A 139 20.90 -6.12 -2.95
N ALA A 140 21.75 -5.22 -2.44
CA ALA A 140 23.20 -5.30 -2.61
C ALA A 140 23.81 -6.58 -2.00
N GLY A 141 23.21 -7.15 -0.95
CA GLY A 141 23.62 -8.45 -0.39
C GLY A 141 23.12 -9.63 -1.23
N LEU A 142 21.84 -9.61 -1.62
CA LEU A 142 21.13 -10.72 -2.24
C LEU A 142 21.39 -10.87 -3.75
N LEU A 143 21.69 -9.77 -4.44
CA LEU A 143 21.82 -9.69 -5.90
C LEU A 143 23.29 -9.69 -6.37
N LYS A 144 24.25 -9.78 -5.44
CA LYS A 144 25.68 -9.90 -5.76
C LYS A 144 25.91 -11.10 -6.69
N ARG A 145 26.67 -10.86 -7.76
CA ARG A 145 26.94 -11.85 -8.80
C ARG A 145 27.97 -12.88 -8.37
N SER A 146 27.87 -14.08 -8.94
CA SER A 146 29.05 -14.89 -9.21
C SER A 146 29.87 -14.24 -10.32
N LEU A 147 31.19 -14.41 -10.34
CA LEU A 147 32.11 -13.82 -11.34
C LEU A 147 31.72 -14.12 -12.81
N ASN A 148 30.87 -15.12 -13.04
CA ASN A 148 30.47 -15.59 -14.36
C ASN A 148 29.07 -15.13 -14.81
N ASP A 149 28.32 -14.39 -13.99
CA ASP A 149 26.96 -13.96 -14.35
C ASP A 149 26.96 -12.64 -15.13
N GLY A 150 26.19 -12.60 -16.22
CA GLY A 150 25.93 -11.40 -17.01
C GLY A 150 25.27 -10.25 -16.23
N PRO A 151 24.93 -9.12 -16.87
CA PRO A 151 24.36 -7.98 -16.19
C PRO A 151 23.04 -8.26 -15.47
N ASN A 152 23.07 -8.23 -14.13
CA ASN A 152 21.86 -8.28 -13.29
C ASN A 152 21.14 -6.93 -13.34
N ALA A 153 20.07 -6.86 -14.14
CA ALA A 153 19.27 -5.64 -14.36
C ALA A 153 18.68 -5.09 -13.06
N ALA A 154 18.21 -5.96 -12.15
CA ALA A 154 17.72 -5.56 -10.84
C ALA A 154 18.81 -4.84 -10.03
N LEU A 155 20.04 -5.38 -9.99
CA LEU A 155 21.14 -4.73 -9.28
C LEU A 155 21.46 -3.34 -9.88
N VAL A 156 21.41 -3.20 -11.20
CA VAL A 156 21.59 -1.90 -11.88
C VAL A 156 20.49 -0.92 -11.48
N ALA A 157 19.23 -1.37 -11.44
CA ALA A 157 18.11 -0.55 -11.01
C ALA A 157 18.24 -0.11 -9.54
N PHE A 158 18.70 -0.99 -8.65
CA PHE A 158 18.96 -0.64 -7.24
C PHE A 158 20.11 0.38 -7.08
N ASN A 159 21.18 0.29 -7.88
CA ASN A 159 22.25 1.30 -7.86
C ASN A 159 21.73 2.67 -8.30
N ARG A 160 20.90 2.73 -9.36
CA ARG A 160 20.25 3.99 -9.79
C ARG A 160 19.30 4.54 -8.72
N LEU A 161 18.59 3.66 -8.03
CA LEU A 161 17.72 4.03 -6.91
C LEU A 161 18.54 4.62 -5.75
N GLU A 162 19.70 4.05 -5.44
CA GLU A 162 20.60 4.59 -4.40
C GLU A 162 21.09 6.00 -4.74
N GLU A 163 21.53 6.22 -5.98
CA GLU A 163 21.95 7.54 -6.47
C GLU A 163 20.82 8.57 -6.40
N GLU A 164 19.61 8.20 -6.81
CA GLU A 164 18.43 9.09 -6.76
C GLU A 164 18.02 9.37 -5.31
N LEU A 165 18.02 8.38 -4.43
CA LEU A 165 17.70 8.56 -3.02
C LEU A 165 18.67 9.53 -2.33
N PHE A 166 19.97 9.41 -2.63
CA PHE A 166 20.98 10.33 -2.10
C PHE A 166 20.78 11.76 -2.63
N THR A 167 20.50 11.90 -3.93
CA THR A 167 20.21 13.20 -4.57
C THR A 167 18.98 13.84 -3.95
N HIS A 168 17.91 13.06 -3.76
CA HIS A 168 16.66 13.50 -3.17
C HIS A 168 16.84 14.00 -1.73
N ALA A 169 17.49 13.19 -0.87
CA ALA A 169 17.75 13.55 0.51
C ALA A 169 18.63 14.81 0.64
N ARG A 170 19.54 15.04 -0.31
CA ARG A 170 20.35 16.26 -0.37
C ARG A 170 19.50 17.49 -0.73
N LEU A 171 18.53 17.34 -1.63
CA LEU A 171 17.62 18.43 -1.98
C LEU A 171 16.71 18.80 -0.80
N GLU A 172 16.11 17.81 -0.12
CA GLU A 172 15.30 18.06 1.10
C GLU A 172 16.10 18.81 2.17
N ARG A 173 17.34 18.38 2.41
CA ARG A 173 18.22 19.01 3.39
C ARG A 173 18.55 20.46 3.02
N ARG A 174 18.92 20.72 1.77
CA ARG A 174 19.23 22.08 1.29
C ARG A 174 18.02 22.99 1.40
N LEU A 175 16.84 22.50 1.02
CA LEU A 175 15.60 23.27 1.14
C LEU A 175 15.32 23.65 2.60
N SER A 176 15.52 22.73 3.54
CA SER A 176 15.40 23.03 4.98
C SER A 176 16.43 24.06 5.46
N GLU A 177 17.69 23.95 5.04
CA GLU A 177 18.76 24.89 5.42
C GLU A 177 18.48 26.31 4.87
N GLU A 178 18.01 26.44 3.63
CA GLU A 178 17.64 27.74 3.04
C GLU A 178 16.33 28.31 3.62
N ALA A 179 15.40 27.46 4.06
CA ALA A 179 14.21 27.87 4.79
C ALA A 179 14.57 28.55 6.11
N ASP A 180 15.50 27.96 6.86
CA ASP A 180 15.99 28.52 8.13
C ASP A 180 16.78 29.83 7.93
N ALA A 181 17.44 29.98 6.78
CA ALA A 181 18.21 31.18 6.43
C ALA A 181 17.37 32.34 5.84
N GLY A 182 16.13 32.07 5.41
CA GLY A 182 15.18 33.09 4.94
C GLY A 182 15.34 33.54 3.47
N PHE A 183 16.07 32.78 2.63
CA PHE A 183 16.28 33.11 1.21
C PHE A 183 15.14 32.61 0.31
N VAL A 184 14.12 33.45 0.09
CA VAL A 184 12.85 33.06 -0.56
C VAL A 184 13.00 32.63 -2.03
N ASP A 185 13.83 33.29 -2.84
CA ASP A 185 13.97 32.95 -4.27
C ASP A 185 14.70 31.61 -4.50
N GLU A 186 15.68 31.29 -3.65
CA GLU A 186 16.40 30.03 -3.70
C GLU A 186 15.54 28.85 -3.22
N GLN A 187 14.63 29.10 -2.26
CA GLN A 187 13.66 28.10 -1.81
C GLN A 187 12.72 27.66 -2.92
N GLN A 188 12.19 28.57 -3.74
CA GLN A 188 11.30 28.20 -4.84
C GLN A 188 12.01 27.35 -5.89
N LEU A 189 13.25 27.70 -6.25
CA LEU A 189 14.05 26.90 -7.19
C LEU A 189 14.33 25.50 -6.65
N LEU A 190 14.64 25.38 -5.35
CA LEU A 190 14.87 24.10 -4.70
C LEU A 190 13.58 23.28 -4.60
N GLN A 191 12.43 23.92 -4.37
CA GLN A 191 11.13 23.25 -4.36
C GLN A 191 10.81 22.66 -5.75
N ASP A 192 11.02 23.41 -6.83
CA ASP A 192 10.81 22.90 -8.20
C ASP A 192 11.74 21.73 -8.54
N GLN A 193 12.97 21.74 -8.02
CA GLN A 193 13.92 20.62 -8.15
C GLN A 193 13.47 19.40 -7.33
N LEU A 194 12.98 19.63 -6.12
CA LEU A 194 12.46 18.58 -5.25
C LEU A 194 11.22 17.93 -5.85
N ASP A 195 10.31 18.71 -6.43
CA ASP A 195 9.12 18.19 -7.11
C ASP A 195 9.50 17.27 -8.27
N LYS A 196 10.49 17.65 -9.09
CA LYS A 196 11.03 16.76 -10.13
C LYS A 196 11.68 15.51 -9.56
N SER A 197 12.44 15.66 -8.47
CA SER A 197 13.08 14.52 -7.80
C SER A 197 12.06 13.59 -7.14
N ASN A 198 10.90 14.08 -6.68
CA ASN A 198 9.80 13.23 -6.18
C ASN A 198 9.39 12.21 -7.24
N PHE A 199 9.10 12.69 -8.46
CA PHE A 199 8.73 11.81 -9.58
C PHE A 199 9.84 10.85 -9.95
N ASN A 200 11.10 11.31 -9.97
CA ASN A 200 12.24 10.45 -10.30
C ASN A 200 12.46 9.37 -9.24
N LEU A 201 12.42 9.70 -7.95
CA LEU A 201 12.57 8.76 -6.85
C LEU A 201 11.50 7.67 -6.92
N VAL A 202 10.22 8.06 -7.05
CA VAL A 202 9.11 7.09 -7.18
C VAL A 202 9.28 6.22 -8.42
N ARG A 203 9.68 6.80 -9.56
CA ARG A 203 9.96 6.04 -10.77
C ARG A 203 11.10 5.03 -10.57
N ARG A 204 12.19 5.40 -9.87
CA ARG A 204 13.31 4.49 -9.59
C ARG A 204 12.92 3.39 -8.61
N LEU A 205 12.06 3.68 -7.63
CA LEU A 205 11.50 2.67 -6.72
C LEU A 205 10.68 1.64 -7.51
N GLN A 206 9.81 2.10 -8.40
CA GLN A 206 9.00 1.24 -9.27
C GLN A 206 9.86 0.44 -10.26
N GLU A 207 10.87 1.05 -10.89
CA GLU A 207 11.84 0.36 -11.77
C GLU A 207 12.56 -0.76 -11.02
N ALA A 208 13.13 -0.48 -9.84
CA ALA A 208 13.83 -1.48 -9.04
C ALA A 208 12.92 -2.65 -8.63
N CYS A 209 11.67 -2.37 -8.27
CA CYS A 209 10.69 -3.41 -7.97
C CYS A 209 10.38 -4.27 -9.19
N VAL A 210 10.08 -3.65 -10.34
CA VAL A 210 9.76 -4.38 -11.59
C VAL A 210 10.93 -5.23 -12.07
N GLU A 211 12.15 -4.69 -12.07
CA GLU A 211 13.34 -5.45 -12.45
C GLU A 211 13.62 -6.60 -11.49
N LEU A 212 13.37 -6.42 -10.18
CA LEU A 212 13.47 -7.50 -9.21
C LEU A 212 12.45 -8.61 -9.48
N LEU A 213 11.19 -8.26 -9.74
CA LEU A 213 10.14 -9.23 -10.09
C LEU A 213 10.50 -10.00 -11.36
N ASN A 214 10.95 -9.30 -12.40
CA ASN A 214 11.38 -9.90 -13.66
C ASN A 214 12.59 -10.83 -13.48
N GLY A 215 13.57 -10.44 -12.65
CA GLY A 215 14.74 -11.26 -12.35
C GLY A 215 14.43 -12.52 -11.55
N LEU A 216 13.33 -12.54 -10.80
CA LEU A 216 12.87 -13.72 -10.07
C LEU A 216 12.09 -14.70 -10.94
N ASN A 217 11.56 -14.25 -12.08
CA ASN A 217 10.85 -15.07 -13.07
C ASN A 217 9.82 -16.03 -12.44
N THR A 218 9.05 -15.50 -11.48
CA THR A 218 8.02 -16.23 -10.73
C THR A 218 6.76 -15.36 -10.74
N ASP A 219 5.59 -15.99 -10.77
CA ASP A 219 4.33 -15.26 -10.63
C ASP A 219 4.17 -14.69 -9.21
N ILE A 220 3.22 -13.76 -9.04
CA ILE A 220 3.07 -13.02 -7.78
C ILE A 220 2.58 -13.93 -6.63
N GLU A 221 1.75 -14.93 -6.93
CA GLU A 221 1.22 -15.86 -5.93
C GLU A 221 2.33 -16.76 -5.37
N GLY A 222 3.17 -17.30 -6.25
CA GLY A 222 4.36 -18.05 -5.89
C GLY A 222 5.36 -17.22 -5.08
N LEU A 223 5.55 -15.94 -5.43
CA LEU A 223 6.42 -15.02 -4.68
C LEU A 223 5.90 -14.74 -3.26
N ILE A 224 4.60 -14.49 -3.10
CA ILE A 224 3.96 -14.28 -1.80
C ILE A 224 4.12 -15.53 -0.93
N THR A 225 3.82 -16.70 -1.51
CA THR A 225 3.96 -17.99 -0.83
C THR A 225 5.41 -18.21 -0.38
N ALA A 226 6.40 -17.95 -1.24
CA ALA A 226 7.82 -18.10 -0.91
C ALA A 226 8.29 -17.14 0.20
N ALA A 227 7.76 -15.90 0.23
CA ALA A 227 8.09 -14.92 1.25
C ALA A 227 7.54 -15.32 2.64
N GLU A 228 6.32 -15.86 2.70
CA GLU A 228 5.65 -16.28 3.94
C GLU A 228 6.30 -17.51 4.58
N HIS A 229 6.82 -18.44 3.78
CA HIS A 229 7.56 -19.61 4.28
C HIS A 229 8.99 -19.29 4.75
N GLY A 230 9.42 -18.03 4.77
CA GLY A 230 10.63 -17.59 5.48
C GLY A 230 11.99 -17.97 4.86
N HIS A 231 12.00 -18.69 3.73
CA HIS A 231 13.22 -19.29 3.18
C HIS A 231 13.85 -18.55 1.99
N GLN A 232 13.28 -17.40 1.56
CA GLN A 232 13.79 -16.67 0.38
C GLN A 232 13.86 -15.15 0.60
N GLY A 233 15.04 -14.65 0.99
CA GLY A 233 15.26 -13.22 1.21
C GLY A 233 14.95 -12.32 0.00
N LYS A 234 15.11 -12.83 -1.23
CA LYS A 234 14.72 -12.10 -2.46
C LYS A 234 13.20 -11.99 -2.61
N ALA A 235 12.46 -13.06 -2.29
CA ALA A 235 11.00 -13.04 -2.33
C ALA A 235 10.44 -12.08 -1.26
N GLN A 236 11.03 -12.09 -0.05
CA GLN A 236 10.65 -11.15 1.02
C GLN A 236 10.88 -9.70 0.62
N LEU A 237 12.03 -9.38 0.01
CA LEU A 237 12.30 -8.05 -0.53
C LEU A 237 11.28 -7.66 -1.60
N ALA A 238 11.04 -8.54 -2.57
CA ALA A 238 10.09 -8.29 -3.67
C ALA A 238 8.66 -8.05 -3.16
N VAL A 239 8.17 -8.89 -2.24
CA VAL A 239 6.84 -8.76 -1.65
C VAL A 239 6.71 -7.49 -0.82
N SER A 240 7.74 -7.12 -0.05
CA SER A 240 7.76 -5.86 0.71
C SER A 240 7.66 -4.64 -0.21
N MET A 241 8.41 -4.63 -1.32
CA MET A 241 8.30 -3.56 -2.33
C MET A 241 6.94 -3.57 -3.04
N LEU A 242 6.44 -4.75 -3.42
CA LEU A 242 5.13 -4.91 -4.08
C LEU A 242 4.00 -4.35 -3.22
N GLN A 243 3.98 -4.70 -1.93
CA GLN A 243 2.95 -4.26 -0.99
C GLN A 243 2.96 -2.75 -0.72
N HIS A 244 4.12 -2.10 -0.84
CA HIS A 244 4.26 -0.65 -0.62
C HIS A 244 4.02 0.16 -1.91
N LEU A 245 4.47 -0.33 -3.07
CA LEU A 245 4.44 0.40 -4.33
C LEU A 245 3.25 0.04 -5.23
N PHE A 246 2.75 -1.20 -5.15
CA PHE A 246 1.67 -1.73 -5.96
C PHE A 246 0.63 -2.47 -5.09
N PRO A 247 0.04 -1.82 -4.09
CA PRO A 247 -0.82 -2.49 -3.10
C PRO A 247 -2.07 -3.14 -3.70
N PHE A 248 -2.60 -2.60 -4.81
CA PHE A 248 -3.70 -3.22 -5.55
C PHE A 248 -3.31 -4.54 -6.20
N GLN A 249 -2.04 -4.69 -6.62
CA GLN A 249 -1.56 -5.96 -7.14
C GLN A 249 -1.47 -7.00 -6.04
N ALA A 250 -0.98 -6.63 -4.85
CA ALA A 250 -0.99 -7.51 -3.68
C ALA A 250 -2.42 -7.93 -3.29
N ALA A 251 -3.38 -6.99 -3.39
CA ALA A 251 -4.79 -7.22 -3.07
C ALA A 251 -5.49 -8.25 -3.99
N LEU A 252 -4.91 -8.62 -5.13
CA LEU A 252 -5.42 -9.71 -5.98
C LEU A 252 -5.09 -11.11 -5.45
N TYR A 253 -4.15 -11.20 -4.51
CA TYR A 253 -3.60 -12.47 -4.00
C TYR A 253 -3.60 -12.55 -2.48
N GLN A 254 -3.85 -11.45 -1.76
CA GLN A 254 -3.93 -11.40 -0.31
C GLN A 254 -5.14 -10.55 0.10
N ARG A 255 -5.76 -10.88 1.24
CA ARG A 255 -6.78 -10.02 1.83
C ARG A 255 -6.13 -8.75 2.33
N CYS A 256 -6.62 -7.61 1.87
CA CYS A 256 -6.04 -6.32 2.19
C CYS A 256 -7.07 -5.35 2.76
N ILE A 257 -6.62 -4.56 3.73
CA ILE A 257 -7.18 -3.26 4.08
C ILE A 257 -6.26 -2.22 3.42
N LEU A 258 -6.75 -1.55 2.38
CA LEU A 258 -6.04 -0.48 1.67
C LEU A 258 -6.37 0.86 2.32
N LEU A 259 -5.36 1.58 2.80
CA LEU A 259 -5.51 2.85 3.52
C LEU A 259 -5.06 4.02 2.64
N ALA A 260 -5.94 4.98 2.36
CA ALA A 260 -5.64 6.13 1.51
C ALA A 260 -6.14 7.45 2.09
N THR A 261 -5.56 8.58 1.63
CA THR A 261 -6.09 9.90 1.95
C THR A 261 -6.61 10.67 0.75
N THR A 262 -7.75 11.36 0.86
CA THR A 262 -8.31 12.14 -0.26
C THR A 262 -7.48 13.38 -0.60
N LYS A 263 -6.77 13.97 0.37
CA LYS A 263 -5.99 15.21 0.17
C LYS A 263 -4.72 15.04 -0.65
N LYS A 264 -4.16 13.83 -0.67
CA LYS A 264 -2.91 13.54 -1.38
C LYS A 264 -3.10 12.60 -2.55
N PHE A 265 -4.32 12.16 -2.82
CA PHE A 265 -4.59 11.18 -3.87
C PHE A 265 -4.38 11.79 -5.26
N ASP A 266 -3.45 11.23 -6.06
CA ASP A 266 -3.10 11.71 -7.41
C ASP A 266 -4.16 11.40 -8.48
N GLY A 267 -5.37 10.97 -8.07
CA GLY A 267 -6.43 10.56 -8.99
C GLY A 267 -6.18 9.20 -9.66
N SER A 268 -4.97 8.67 -9.58
CA SER A 268 -4.50 7.52 -10.34
C SER A 268 -3.85 6.43 -9.49
N VAL A 269 -3.83 5.22 -10.02
CA VAL A 269 -3.27 4.01 -9.43
C VAL A 269 -2.24 3.44 -10.39
N THR A 270 -1.05 3.14 -9.88
CA THR A 270 -0.05 2.37 -10.62
C THR A 270 -0.28 0.88 -10.41
N LEU A 271 -0.37 0.14 -11.50
CA LEU A 271 -0.69 -1.29 -11.55
C LEU A 271 0.41 -2.04 -12.31
N LEU A 272 0.50 -3.34 -12.09
CA LEU A 272 1.42 -4.22 -12.81
C LEU A 272 0.66 -5.07 -13.82
N ARG A 273 1.31 -5.35 -14.95
CA ARG A 273 0.85 -6.34 -15.93
C ARG A 273 2.03 -7.12 -16.48
N GLN A 274 1.78 -8.34 -16.95
CA GLN A 274 2.77 -9.06 -17.74
C GLN A 274 2.65 -8.67 -19.23
N SER A 275 3.78 -8.40 -19.86
CA SER A 275 3.89 -8.24 -21.30
C SER A 275 3.70 -9.59 -22.00
N LYS A 276 3.58 -9.56 -23.34
CA LYS A 276 3.52 -10.79 -24.16
C LYS A 276 4.76 -11.68 -23.98
N ASP A 277 5.88 -11.09 -23.60
CA ASP A 277 7.15 -11.77 -23.38
C ASP A 277 7.29 -12.29 -21.94
N GLY A 278 6.24 -12.18 -21.13
CA GLY A 278 6.21 -12.66 -19.73
C GLY A 278 6.82 -11.70 -18.71
N HIS A 279 7.30 -10.53 -19.15
CA HIS A 279 7.91 -9.54 -18.26
C HIS A 279 6.88 -8.60 -17.65
N PHE A 280 6.97 -8.35 -16.36
CA PHE A 280 6.22 -7.31 -15.68
C PHE A 280 6.60 -5.93 -16.20
N VAL A 281 5.57 -5.13 -16.45
CA VAL A 281 5.65 -3.69 -16.71
C VAL A 281 4.59 -2.98 -15.87
N HIS A 282 4.85 -1.74 -15.48
CA HIS A 282 3.86 -0.94 -14.76
C HIS A 282 3.09 0.00 -15.71
N TYR A 283 1.86 0.34 -15.35
CA TYR A 283 1.04 1.33 -16.04
C TYR A 283 0.14 2.04 -15.04
N THR A 284 -0.45 3.17 -15.44
CA THR A 284 -1.29 3.99 -14.56
C THR A 284 -2.73 4.03 -15.07
N ARG A 285 -3.70 3.96 -14.16
CA ARG A 285 -5.13 4.18 -14.46
C ARG A 285 -5.78 5.07 -13.40
N PRO A 286 -6.81 5.86 -13.75
CA PRO A 286 -7.64 6.54 -12.77
C PRO A 286 -8.25 5.57 -11.74
N LEU A 287 -8.33 5.95 -10.46
CA LEU A 287 -8.85 5.07 -9.39
C LEU A 287 -10.35 4.80 -9.51
N ASP A 288 -11.12 5.76 -10.01
CA ASP A 288 -12.54 5.59 -10.31
C ASP A 288 -12.79 4.49 -11.36
N HIS A 289 -11.82 4.20 -12.23
CA HIS A 289 -11.85 3.04 -13.14
C HIS A 289 -11.69 1.69 -12.41
N LEU A 290 -11.16 1.69 -11.18
CA LEU A 290 -11.05 0.50 -10.33
C LEU A 290 -12.22 0.38 -9.36
N LEU A 291 -12.78 1.51 -8.90
CA LEU A 291 -13.87 1.57 -7.93
C LEU A 291 -15.29 1.52 -8.54
N GLY A 292 -15.40 1.33 -9.87
CA GLY A 292 -16.64 0.91 -10.51
C GLY A 292 -17.59 2.02 -10.97
N GLN A 293 -17.11 3.21 -11.37
CA GLN A 293 -17.99 4.18 -12.05
C GLN A 293 -18.33 3.81 -13.51
N LYS A 294 -19.47 4.33 -13.97
CA LYS A 294 -19.98 4.26 -15.36
C LYS A 294 -18.90 4.71 -16.34
N LYS A 295 -18.42 3.75 -17.13
CA LYS A 295 -17.37 3.91 -18.12
C LYS A 295 -17.71 4.96 -19.20
N VAL A 296 -16.72 5.83 -19.43
CA VAL A 296 -16.45 6.46 -20.75
C VAL A 296 -15.69 5.48 -21.67
N LEU A 297 -15.40 4.26 -21.22
CA LEU A 297 -14.82 3.21 -22.05
C LEU A 297 -15.87 2.64 -23.01
N PRO A 298 -15.58 2.53 -24.33
CA PRO A 298 -16.51 2.04 -25.34
C PRO A 298 -17.06 0.64 -25.04
N ASP A 299 -16.21 -0.21 -24.45
CA ASP A 299 -16.57 -1.56 -24.01
C ASP A 299 -16.38 -1.66 -22.48
N ASN A 300 -17.38 -2.22 -21.78
CA ASN A 300 -17.28 -2.48 -20.35
C ASN A 300 -17.03 -3.98 -20.07
N PRO A 301 -15.77 -4.46 -20.10
CA PRO A 301 -15.46 -5.84 -19.74
C PRO A 301 -15.92 -6.22 -18.33
N LEU A 302 -16.04 -5.28 -17.39
CA LEU A 302 -16.49 -5.59 -16.02
C LEU A 302 -17.92 -6.12 -15.98
N GLY A 303 -18.78 -5.74 -16.94
CA GLY A 303 -20.15 -6.24 -17.01
C GLY A 303 -20.22 -7.73 -17.34
N GLU A 304 -19.35 -8.18 -18.26
CA GLU A 304 -19.22 -9.60 -18.63
C GLU A 304 -18.49 -10.38 -17.54
N LEU A 305 -17.42 -9.81 -16.98
CA LEU A 305 -16.70 -10.42 -15.86
C LEU A 305 -17.58 -10.57 -14.61
N ALA A 306 -18.48 -9.62 -14.34
CA ALA A 306 -19.40 -9.69 -13.21
C ALA A 306 -20.40 -10.85 -13.30
N GLN A 307 -20.65 -11.39 -14.50
CA GLN A 307 -21.52 -12.54 -14.72
C GLN A 307 -20.81 -13.87 -14.44
N LEU A 308 -19.47 -13.88 -14.33
CA LEU A 308 -18.70 -15.08 -14.04
C LEU A 308 -18.88 -15.51 -12.57
N PRO A 309 -18.81 -16.82 -12.28
CA PRO A 309 -18.63 -17.34 -10.92
C PRO A 309 -17.42 -16.70 -10.24
N GLU A 310 -17.45 -16.53 -8.92
CA GLU A 310 -16.43 -15.78 -8.20
C GLU A 310 -14.98 -16.23 -8.46
N SER A 311 -14.73 -17.54 -8.45
CA SER A 311 -13.40 -18.09 -8.73
C SER A 311 -12.91 -17.72 -10.13
N GLU A 312 -13.80 -17.76 -11.11
CA GLU A 312 -13.50 -17.41 -12.50
C GLU A 312 -13.38 -15.90 -12.71
N ARG A 313 -14.14 -15.11 -11.94
CA ARG A 313 -14.12 -13.64 -11.97
C ARG A 313 -12.76 -13.11 -11.52
N ILE A 314 -12.18 -13.67 -10.45
CA ILE A 314 -10.86 -13.26 -9.96
C ILE A 314 -9.78 -13.60 -10.97
N ASP A 315 -9.80 -14.80 -11.54
CA ASP A 315 -8.83 -15.21 -12.57
C ASP A 315 -8.97 -14.35 -13.84
N ALA A 316 -10.19 -14.02 -14.24
CA ALA A 316 -10.42 -13.15 -15.38
C ALA A 316 -10.02 -11.68 -15.08
N LEU A 317 -10.18 -11.19 -13.85
CA LEU A 317 -9.63 -9.89 -13.44
C LEU A 317 -8.09 -9.91 -13.52
N LYS A 318 -7.44 -10.96 -13.01
CA LYS A 318 -5.97 -11.15 -13.04
C LYS A 318 -5.42 -11.23 -14.46
N THR A 319 -6.16 -11.82 -15.40
CA THR A 319 -5.66 -12.13 -16.76
C THR A 319 -6.17 -11.19 -17.86
N GLN A 320 -7.31 -10.50 -17.66
CA GLN A 320 -7.96 -9.70 -18.70
C GLN A 320 -8.13 -8.22 -18.34
N TYR A 321 -8.33 -7.88 -17.06
CA TYR A 321 -8.65 -6.50 -16.65
C TYR A 321 -7.44 -5.72 -16.13
N PHE A 322 -6.64 -6.37 -15.30
CA PHE A 322 -5.43 -5.78 -14.72
C PHE A 322 -4.18 -5.97 -15.60
N VAL A 323 -4.31 -6.65 -16.76
CA VAL A 323 -3.28 -6.81 -17.80
C VAL A 323 -3.39 -5.74 -18.89
#